data_AF-A0A0Q7VAD7-F1
#
_entry.id   AF-A0A0Q7VAD7-F1
#
_cell.length_a   1.000
_cell.length_b   1.000
_cell.length_c   1.000
_cell.angle_alpha   90.00
_cell.angle_beta   90.00
_cell.angle_gamma   90.00
#
_symmetry.space_group_name_H-M   'P 1'
#
loop_
_entity.id
_entity.type
_entity.pdbx_description
1 polymer ?
#
loop_
_entity_poly.entity_id
_entity_poly.type
_entity_poly.pdbx_seq_one_letter_code
_entity_poly.pdbx_strand_id
1 'polypeptide(L)'
;MFQQIFAILSSVIGAAVVVGVAGAIVGEALRFISRRVTNPRIAWLCGNLSLGEGFGLGLLAASFIVAGAYVAASGGGAEYGYAWLRYLVGAAVAFAAYGIVASRRSA
;
A
#
# COMPACT_ATOMS: atom_id res chain seq x y z
N MET A 1 -15.37 11.76 -23.44
CA MET A 1 -15.75 10.68 -22.50
C MET A 1 -14.72 9.55 -22.46
N PHE A 2 -14.40 8.88 -23.58
CA PHE A 2 -13.38 7.80 -23.62
C PHE A 2 -11.98 8.21 -23.13
N GLN A 3 -11.46 9.38 -23.54
CA GLN A 3 -10.16 9.88 -23.09
C GLN A 3 -10.10 10.17 -21.57
N GLN A 4 -11.19 10.67 -20.99
CA GLN A 4 -11.28 10.90 -19.54
C GLN A 4 -11.26 9.58 -18.76
N ILE A 5 -11.94 8.54 -19.26
CA ILE A 5 -11.92 7.20 -18.65
C ILE A 5 -10.50 6.64 -18.64
N PHE A 6 -9.78 6.74 -19.76
CA PHE A 6 -8.39 6.30 -19.83
C PHE A 6 -7.45 7.08 -18.91
N ALA A 7 -7.65 8.40 -18.77
CA ALA A 7 -6.87 9.22 -17.85
C ALA A 7 -7.10 8.86 -16.37
N ILE A 8 -8.35 8.57 -16.00
CA ILE A 8 -8.69 8.11 -14.64
C ILE A 8 -8.07 6.72 -14.39
N LEU A 9 -8.24 5.79 -15.33
CA LEU A 9 -7.70 4.44 -15.21
C LEU A 9 -6.17 4.44 -15.10
N SER A 10 -5.47 5.20 -15.94
CA SER A 10 -4.00 5.29 -15.89
C SER A 10 -3.52 5.91 -14.58
N SER A 11 -4.23 6.90 -14.05
CA SER A 11 -3.94 7.52 -12.76
C SER A 11 -4.06 6.53 -11.60
N VAL A 12 -5.10 5.68 -11.60
CA VAL A 12 -5.35 4.65 -10.59
C VAL A 12 -4.36 3.50 -10.71
N ILE A 13 -4.09 3.01 -11.92
CA ILE A 13 -3.13 1.92 -12.16
C ILE A 13 -1.72 2.36 -11.75
N GLY A 14 -1.31 3.57 -12.13
CA GLY A 14 -0.02 4.12 -11.72
C GLY A 14 0.10 4.22 -10.19
N ALA A 15 -0.95 4.69 -9.52
CA ALA A 15 -0.99 4.71 -8.06
C ALA A 15 -0.91 3.32 -7.44
N ALA A 16 -1.62 2.33 -8.01
CA ALA A 16 -1.61 0.94 -7.55
C ALA A 16 -0.24 0.30 -7.68
N VAL A 17 0.49 0.56 -8.76
CA VAL A 17 1.86 0.03 -8.95
C VAL A 17 2.82 0.66 -7.93
N VAL A 18 2.81 2.00 -7.81
CA VAL A 18 3.72 2.70 -6.91
C VAL A 18 3.49 2.28 -5.45
N VAL A 19 2.24 2.28 -5.00
CA VAL A 19 1.90 1.90 -3.63
C VAL A 19 2.02 0.41 -3.42
N GLY A 20 1.75 -0.42 -4.44
CA GLY A 20 1.97 -1.87 -4.40
C GLY A 20 3.42 -2.23 -4.11
N VAL A 21 4.37 -1.62 -4.83
CA VAL A 21 5.81 -1.85 -4.62
C VAL A 21 6.24 -1.30 -3.25
N ALA A 22 5.89 -0.06 -2.94
CA ALA A 22 6.22 0.55 -1.64
C ALA A 22 5.64 -0.26 -0.47
N GLY A 23 4.40 -0.70 -0.58
CA GLY A 23 3.70 -1.48 0.42
C GLY A 23 4.28 -2.89 0.60
N ALA A 24 4.80 -3.52 -0.45
CA ALA A 24 5.53 -4.77 -0.33
C ALA A 24 6.83 -4.61 0.47
N ILE A 25 7.59 -3.54 0.22
CA ILE A 25 8.83 -3.24 0.94
C ILE A 25 8.55 -2.94 2.41
N VAL A 26 7.59 -2.04 2.67
CA VAL A 26 7.19 -1.65 4.03
C VAL A 26 6.60 -2.85 4.78
N GLY A 27 5.77 -3.66 4.11
CA GLY A 27 5.14 -4.84 4.70
C GLY A 27 6.13 -5.91 5.11
N GLU A 28 7.18 -6.15 4.31
CA GLU A 28 8.25 -7.08 4.69
C GLU A 28 9.12 -6.52 5.83
N ALA A 29 9.38 -5.20 5.84
CA ALA A 29 10.06 -4.55 6.97
C ALA A 29 9.24 -4.68 8.27
N LEU A 30 7.92 -4.49 8.20
CA LEU A 30 7.02 -4.68 9.34
C LEU A 30 7.02 -6.12 9.83
N ARG A 31 6.95 -7.11 8.94
CA ARG A 31 7.08 -8.54 9.30
C ARG A 31 8.41 -8.86 9.96
N PHE A 32 9.50 -8.28 9.47
CA PHE A 32 10.82 -8.46 10.06
C PHE A 32 10.90 -7.90 11.48
N ILE A 33 10.36 -6.70 11.70
CA ILE A 33 10.28 -6.08 13.02
C ILE A 33 9.38 -6.91 13.94
N SER A 34 8.22 -7.36 13.44
CA SER A 34 7.25 -8.14 14.19
C SER A 34 7.83 -9.44 14.75
N ARG A 35 8.69 -10.12 13.95
CA ARG A 35 9.43 -11.31 14.40
C ARG A 35 10.52 -11.04 15.42
N ARG A 36 11.03 -9.81 15.51
CA ARG A 36 12.11 -9.41 16.42
C ARG A 36 11.60 -8.81 17.73
N VAL A 37 10.37 -8.34 17.77
CA VAL A 37 9.75 -7.82 18.99
C VAL A 37 9.31 -9.00 19.87
N THR A 38 10.20 -9.45 20.75
CA THR A 38 9.96 -10.52 21.72
C THR A 38 9.22 -10.06 22.98
N ASN A 39 8.94 -8.76 23.11
CA ASN A 39 8.20 -8.24 24.25
C ASN A 39 6.72 -8.66 24.16
N PRO A 40 6.20 -9.53 25.07
CA PRO A 40 4.85 -10.07 24.98
C PRO A 40 3.75 -9.01 25.03
N ARG A 41 4.03 -7.82 25.59
CA ARG A 41 3.07 -6.69 25.61
C ARG A 41 2.90 -6.01 24.25
N ILE A 42 3.91 -6.06 23.39
CA ILE A 42 3.93 -5.44 22.06
C ILE A 42 3.72 -6.52 20.97
N ALA A 43 4.02 -7.78 21.28
CA ALA A 43 3.82 -8.92 20.38
C ALA A 43 2.35 -9.10 19.96
N TRP A 44 1.37 -8.62 20.73
CA TRP A 44 -0.04 -8.64 20.28
C TRP A 44 -0.31 -7.64 19.14
N LEU A 45 0.41 -6.51 19.13
CA LEU A 45 0.36 -5.45 18.12
C LEU A 45 1.21 -5.80 16.89
N CYS A 46 2.31 -6.51 17.11
CA CYS A 46 3.27 -6.92 16.09
C CYS A 46 3.42 -8.44 16.07
N GLY A 47 2.32 -9.19 16.08
CA GLY A 47 2.34 -10.65 16.07
C GLY A 47 3.12 -11.23 14.88
N ASN A 48 3.20 -12.55 14.77
CA ASN A 48 3.83 -13.18 13.61
C ASN A 48 2.95 -12.98 12.36
N LEU A 49 3.03 -11.78 11.77
CA LEU A 49 2.22 -11.32 10.66
C LEU A 49 2.36 -12.29 9.50
N SER A 50 1.24 -12.78 8.99
CA SER A 50 1.19 -13.51 7.73
C SER A 50 1.66 -12.63 6.57
N LEU A 51 1.91 -13.26 5.40
CA LEU A 51 2.34 -12.51 4.22
C LEU A 51 1.28 -11.49 3.80
N GLY A 52 0.00 -11.87 3.90
CA GLY A 52 -1.13 -10.99 3.56
C GLY A 52 -1.30 -9.84 4.54
N GLU A 53 -1.21 -10.10 5.85
CA GLU A 53 -1.35 -9.03 6.87
C GLU A 53 -0.20 -8.03 6.80
N GLY A 54 1.04 -8.51 6.64
CA GLY A 54 2.20 -7.64 6.43
C GLY A 54 2.05 -6.77 5.18
N PHE A 55 1.62 -7.37 4.07
CA PHE A 55 1.37 -6.62 2.84
C PHE A 55 0.24 -5.59 3.00
N GLY A 56 -0.88 -5.93 3.63
CA GLY A 56 -2.00 -5.02 3.87
C GLY A 56 -1.62 -3.83 4.75
N LEU A 57 -0.91 -4.06 5.86
CA LEU A 57 -0.40 -2.99 6.71
C LEU A 57 0.66 -2.14 5.99
N GLY A 58 1.52 -2.79 5.21
CA GLY A 58 2.51 -2.13 4.38
C GLY A 58 1.89 -1.20 3.35
N LEU A 59 0.83 -1.63 2.67
CA LEU A 59 0.04 -0.83 1.73
C LEU A 59 -0.60 0.39 2.39
N LEU A 60 -1.19 0.21 3.58
CA LEU A 60 -1.79 1.31 4.33
C LEU A 60 -0.73 2.36 4.68
N ALA A 61 0.39 1.95 5.27
CA ALA A 61 1.49 2.85 5.61
C ALA A 61 2.10 3.52 4.36
N ALA A 62 2.32 2.75 3.29
CA ALA A 62 2.83 3.26 2.03
C ALA A 62 1.90 4.30 1.38
N SER A 63 0.58 4.17 1.52
CA SER A 63 -0.36 5.16 0.98
C SER A 63 -0.14 6.57 1.57
N PHE A 64 0.17 6.67 2.85
CA PHE A 64 0.50 7.95 3.51
C PHE A 64 1.88 8.46 3.10
N ILE A 65 2.89 7.58 3.09
CA ILE A 65 4.28 7.95 2.74
C ILE A 65 4.35 8.46 1.30
N VAL A 66 3.78 7.72 0.35
CA VAL A 66 3.80 8.07 -1.08
C VAL A 66 2.99 9.35 -1.32
N ALA A 67 1.85 9.53 -0.65
CA ALA A 67 1.08 10.77 -0.74
C ALA A 67 1.88 11.97 -0.23
N GLY A 68 2.55 11.85 0.91
CA GLY A 68 3.42 12.90 1.45
C GLY A 68 4.57 13.25 0.52
N ALA A 69 5.24 12.24 -0.03
CA ALA A 69 6.32 12.42 -1.00
C ALA A 69 5.84 13.11 -2.29
N TYR A 70 4.66 12.71 -2.79
CA TYR A 70 4.05 13.33 -3.97
C TYR A 70 3.73 14.80 -3.74
N VAL A 71 3.11 15.15 -2.61
CA VAL A 71 2.80 16.54 -2.25
C VAL A 71 4.08 17.36 -2.12
N ALA A 72 5.09 16.84 -1.43
CA ALA A 72 6.38 17.51 -1.29
C ALA A 72 7.07 17.77 -2.65
N ALA A 73 7.06 16.76 -3.54
CA ALA A 73 7.64 16.87 -4.88
C ALA A 73 6.84 17.81 -5.80
N SER A 74 5.54 17.98 -5.55
CA SER A 74 4.66 18.87 -6.33
C SER A 74 4.82 20.36 -6.00
N GLY A 75 5.70 20.72 -5.06
CA GLY A 75 5.94 22.12 -4.67
C GLY A 75 4.71 22.80 -4.05
N GLY A 76 3.79 22.03 -3.46
CA GLY A 76 2.53 22.54 -2.89
C GLY A 76 1.37 22.64 -3.87
N GLY A 77 1.54 22.20 -5.13
CA GLY A 77 0.47 22.19 -6.14
C GLY A 77 -0.57 21.07 -5.96
N ALA A 78 -0.35 20.13 -5.04
CA ALA A 78 -1.27 19.02 -4.77
C ALA A 78 -1.77 19.02 -3.32
N GLU A 79 -3.07 18.85 -3.14
CA GLU A 79 -3.67 18.65 -1.83
C GLU A 79 -3.40 17.25 -1.28
N TYR A 80 -2.94 17.17 -0.03
CA TYR A 80 -2.59 15.90 0.61
C TYR A 80 -3.77 14.93 0.72
N GLY A 81 -4.95 15.43 1.08
CA GLY A 81 -6.14 14.57 1.20
C GLY A 81 -6.50 13.89 -0.13
N TYR A 82 -6.43 14.63 -1.23
CA TYR A 82 -6.69 14.08 -2.56
C TYR A 82 -5.59 13.12 -3.01
N ALA A 83 -4.31 13.46 -2.78
CA ALA A 83 -3.19 12.58 -3.07
C ALA A 83 -3.28 11.28 -2.29
N TRP A 84 -3.56 11.35 -0.99
CA TRP A 84 -3.75 10.20 -0.13
C TRP A 84 -4.90 9.32 -0.61
N LEU A 85 -6.07 9.89 -0.92
CA LEU A 85 -7.20 9.12 -1.44
C LEU A 85 -6.84 8.38 -2.74
N ARG A 86 -6.13 9.03 -3.67
CA ARG A 86 -5.65 8.41 -4.90
C ARG A 86 -4.76 7.19 -4.62
N TYR A 87 -3.80 7.34 -3.71
CA TYR A 87 -2.88 6.27 -3.35
C TYR A 87 -3.53 5.18 -2.49
N LEU A 88 -4.55 5.51 -1.70
CA LEU A 88 -5.37 4.56 -0.96
C LEU A 88 -6.22 3.70 -1.90
N VAL A 89 -6.83 4.30 -2.92
CA VAL A 89 -7.55 3.54 -3.97
C VAL A 89 -6.59 2.63 -4.72
N GLY A 90 -5.40 3.13 -5.07
CA GLY A 90 -4.33 2.31 -5.64
C GLY A 90 -3.94 1.14 -4.74
N ALA A 91 -3.80 1.38 -3.43
CA ALA A 91 -3.51 0.36 -2.43
C ALA A 91 -4.58 -0.74 -2.40
N ALA A 92 -5.87 -0.36 -2.41
CA ALA A 92 -6.97 -1.30 -2.43
C ALA A 92 -6.96 -2.18 -3.68
N VAL A 93 -6.66 -1.60 -4.85
CA VAL A 93 -6.51 -2.35 -6.11
C VAL A 93 -5.33 -3.32 -6.04
N ALA A 94 -4.18 -2.89 -5.51
CA ALA A 94 -3.00 -3.73 -5.34
C ALA A 94 -3.28 -4.90 -4.36
N PHE A 95 -4.02 -4.65 -3.28
CA PHE A 95 -4.43 -5.68 -2.32
C PHE A 95 -5.38 -6.70 -2.96
N ALA A 96 -6.38 -6.25 -3.72
CA ALA A 96 -7.30 -7.13 -4.44
C ALA A 96 -6.55 -8.01 -5.45
N ALA A 97 -5.62 -7.42 -6.22
CA ALA A 97 -4.78 -8.17 -7.16
C ALA A 97 -3.93 -9.22 -6.45
N TYR A 98 -3.33 -8.88 -5.30
CA TYR A 98 -2.61 -9.83 -4.47
C TYR A 98 -3.51 -10.99 -4.01
N GLY A 99 -4.72 -10.72 -3.54
CA GLY A 99 -5.68 -11.75 -3.13
C GLY A 99 -6.04 -12.73 -4.26
N ILE A 100 -6.22 -12.23 -5.48
CA ILE A 100 -6.48 -13.06 -6.66
C ILE A 100 -5.28 -13.96 -7.00
N VAL A 101 -4.06 -13.43 -6.91
CA VAL A 101 -2.85 -14.21 -7.23
C VAL A 101 -2.53 -15.21 -6.12
N ALA A 102 -2.68 -14.81 -4.86
CA ALA A 102 -2.42 -15.67 -3.70
C ALA A 102 -3.41 -16.84 -3.63
N SER A 103 -4.70 -16.61 -3.89
CA SER A 103 -5.71 -17.68 -3.90
C SER A 103 -5.50 -18.73 -4.99
N ARG A 104 -4.85 -18.38 -6.11
CA ARG A 104 -4.45 -19.33 -7.17
C ARG A 104 -3.29 -20.24 -6.79
N ARG A 105 -2.48 -19.90 -5.77
CA ARG A 105 -1.34 -20.74 -5.34
C ARG A 105 -1.75 -21.82 -4.33
N SER A 106 -2.96 -21.74 -3.79
CA SER A 106 -3.51 -22.68 -2.81
C SER A 106 -4.47 -23.72 -3.40
N ALA A 107 -4.72 -23.69 -4.72
CA ALA A 107 -5.54 -24.63 -5.47
C ALA A 107 -4.64 -25.51 -6.36
#